data_AF-A0A354WYZ6-F1
#
_entry.id   AF-A0A354WYZ6-F1
#
_cell.length_a   1.000
_cell.length_b   1.000
_cell.length_c   1.000
_cell.angle_alpha   90.00
_cell.angle_beta   90.00
_cell.angle_gamma   90.00
#
_symmetry.space_group_name_H-M   'P 1'
#
loop_
_entity.id
_entity.type
_entity.pdbx_description
1 polymer ?
#
loop_
_entity_poly.entity_id
_entity_poly.type
_entity_poly.pdbx_seq_one_letter_code
_entity_poly.pdbx_strand_id
1 'polypeptide(L)'
;KKFVANLQRVFDEGNYDPANEPDIAYPYLFSYFKGEEWRTQKEVRKALKAGYHNAPNGVPGNEDAGTMSAWAVFSMMGFYPACPGSADYVLTSPVFDRVTIHLDKKYYPKGDLVITSRRDDPEAIYIQDVRVGGKEWKGYAISHQDLVKAGTLDYSLSSEPKK
;
A
#
# COMPACT_ATOMS: atom_id res chain seq x y z
N LYS A 1 4.50 19.52 10.95
CA LYS A 1 5.74 18.77 11.31
C LYS A 1 6.79 19.02 10.23
N LYS A 2 8.03 19.46 10.55
CA LYS A 2 9.02 19.88 9.53
C LYS A 2 9.37 18.76 8.52
N PHE A 3 9.58 17.53 9.00
CA PHE A 3 9.87 16.38 8.14
C PHE A 3 8.75 16.13 7.12
N VAL A 4 7.50 16.03 7.59
CA VAL A 4 6.32 15.80 6.72
C VAL A 4 6.18 16.88 5.65
N ALA A 5 6.42 18.16 6.01
CA ALA A 5 6.37 19.25 5.04
C ALA A 5 7.47 19.12 3.97
N ASN A 6 8.69 18.78 4.37
CA ASN A 6 9.78 18.54 3.42
C ASN A 6 9.54 17.31 2.55
N LEU A 7 8.99 16.23 3.12
CA LEU A 7 8.63 15.04 2.36
C LEU A 7 7.56 15.36 1.31
N GLN A 8 6.50 16.08 1.68
CA GLN A 8 5.47 16.50 0.72
C GLN A 8 6.05 17.38 -0.40
N ARG A 9 7.00 18.25 -0.07
CA ARG A 9 7.68 19.10 -1.04
C ARG A 9 8.42 18.30 -2.12
N VAL A 10 8.97 17.11 -1.79
CA VAL A 10 9.56 16.20 -2.78
C VAL A 10 8.54 15.83 -3.87
N PHE A 11 7.30 15.51 -3.48
CA PHE A 11 6.23 15.18 -4.42
C PHE A 11 5.67 16.40 -5.16
N ASP A 12 5.50 17.53 -4.47
CA ASP A 12 4.91 18.75 -5.03
C ASP A 12 5.84 19.43 -6.04
N GLU A 13 7.15 19.40 -5.81
CA GLU A 13 8.17 19.97 -6.71
C GLU A 13 8.60 19.01 -7.83
N GLY A 14 8.03 17.79 -7.89
CA GLY A 14 8.36 16.80 -8.93
C GLY A 14 9.74 16.13 -8.76
N ASN A 15 10.26 16.08 -7.54
CA ASN A 15 11.55 15.48 -7.20
C ASN A 15 11.44 13.99 -6.80
N TYR A 16 10.26 13.38 -6.90
CA TYR A 16 10.03 11.96 -6.65
C TYR A 16 10.06 11.20 -7.98
N ASP A 17 10.91 10.19 -8.10
CA ASP A 17 10.97 9.32 -9.26
C ASP A 17 10.50 7.89 -8.93
N PRO A 18 9.27 7.50 -9.33
CA PRO A 18 8.79 6.14 -9.11
C PRO A 18 9.51 5.10 -9.96
N ALA A 19 10.41 5.47 -10.89
CA ALA A 19 11.18 4.56 -11.73
C ALA A 19 12.50 4.10 -11.09
N ASN A 20 12.87 4.62 -9.92
CA ASN A 20 14.16 4.39 -9.28
C ASN A 20 13.97 3.83 -7.86
N GLU A 21 14.61 2.72 -7.53
CA GLU A 21 14.41 1.96 -6.29
C GLU A 21 14.66 2.70 -4.98
N PRO A 22 15.60 3.67 -4.88
CA PRO A 22 15.77 4.46 -3.66
C PRO A 22 14.50 5.22 -3.26
N ASP A 23 13.68 5.60 -4.22
CA ASP A 23 12.54 6.48 -4.03
C ASP A 23 11.26 5.71 -3.71
N ILE A 24 11.11 4.46 -4.13
CA ILE A 24 9.83 3.72 -4.09
C ILE A 24 9.25 3.55 -2.66
N ALA A 25 10.06 3.71 -1.62
CA ALA A 25 9.62 3.70 -0.22
C ALA A 25 9.13 5.06 0.31
N TYR A 26 9.43 6.17 -0.36
CA TYR A 26 9.17 7.54 0.11
C TYR A 26 7.69 7.81 0.41
N PRO A 27 6.71 7.39 -0.42
CA PRO A 27 5.29 7.61 -0.13
C PRO A 27 4.88 7.01 1.22
N TYR A 28 5.45 5.86 1.59
CA TYR A 28 5.10 5.12 2.81
C TYR A 28 5.61 5.80 4.09
N LEU A 29 6.56 6.73 3.98
CA LEU A 29 7.11 7.46 5.13
C LEU A 29 6.06 8.36 5.81
N PHE A 30 5.03 8.82 5.09
CA PHE A 30 3.94 9.59 5.69
C PHE A 30 3.19 8.80 6.76
N SER A 31 3.00 7.49 6.55
CA SER A 31 2.27 6.61 7.48
C SER A 31 2.91 6.51 8.86
N TYR A 32 4.20 6.79 8.98
CA TYR A 32 4.91 6.81 10.27
C TYR A 32 4.53 8.03 11.13
N PHE A 33 3.83 9.02 10.56
CA PHE A 33 3.40 10.21 11.25
C PHE A 33 1.88 10.23 11.41
N LYS A 34 1.41 9.99 12.64
CA LYS A 34 0.00 10.04 13.00
C LYS A 34 -0.72 11.25 12.40
N GLY A 35 -1.80 11.00 11.66
CA GLY A 35 -2.65 11.98 10.96
C GLY A 35 -2.22 12.33 9.53
N GLU A 36 -1.12 11.74 9.04
CA GLU A 36 -0.58 11.98 7.69
C GLU A 36 -0.66 10.74 6.80
N GLU A 37 -1.20 9.61 7.29
CA GLU A 37 -1.32 8.33 6.59
C GLU A 37 -2.07 8.46 5.25
N TRP A 38 -3.03 9.39 5.17
CA TRP A 38 -3.78 9.67 3.95
C TRP A 38 -2.89 10.16 2.79
N ARG A 39 -1.72 10.74 3.08
CA ARG A 39 -0.75 11.15 2.05
C ARG A 39 -0.08 9.94 1.41
N THR A 40 0.24 8.90 2.19
CA THR A 40 0.71 7.61 1.63
C THR A 40 -0.27 7.09 0.59
N GLN A 41 -1.56 7.05 0.95
CA GLN A 41 -2.64 6.54 0.10
C GLN A 41 -2.74 7.33 -1.20
N LYS A 42 -2.68 8.67 -1.10
CA LYS A 42 -2.72 9.58 -2.23
C LYS A 42 -1.51 9.42 -3.16
N GLU A 43 -0.29 9.51 -2.63
CA GLU A 43 0.91 9.53 -3.45
C GLU A 43 1.21 8.15 -4.05
N VAL A 44 0.93 7.05 -3.34
CA VAL A 44 1.01 5.69 -3.92
C VAL A 44 0.01 5.52 -5.07
N ARG A 45 -1.25 5.95 -4.89
CA ARG A 45 -2.26 5.88 -5.97
C ARG A 45 -1.83 6.68 -7.19
N LYS A 46 -1.29 7.89 -6.97
CA LYS A 46 -0.79 8.78 -8.03
C LYS A 46 0.35 8.11 -8.80
N ALA A 47 1.33 7.53 -8.09
CA ALA A 47 2.47 6.83 -8.70
C ALA A 47 2.02 5.62 -9.51
N LEU A 48 1.10 4.79 -8.99
CA LEU A 48 0.54 3.65 -9.73
C LEU A 48 -0.16 4.10 -11.02
N LYS A 49 -1.00 5.14 -10.96
CA LYS A 49 -1.76 5.66 -12.11
C LYS A 49 -0.87 6.29 -13.18
N ALA A 50 0.24 6.89 -12.78
CA ALA A 50 1.18 7.54 -13.69
C ALA A 50 2.19 6.57 -14.32
N GLY A 51 2.62 5.55 -13.56
CA GLY A 51 3.74 4.69 -13.96
C GLY A 51 3.35 3.37 -14.62
N TYR A 52 2.12 2.88 -14.43
CA TYR A 52 1.75 1.52 -14.84
C TYR A 52 0.52 1.49 -15.74
N HIS A 53 0.63 0.78 -16.87
CA HIS A 53 -0.46 0.57 -17.82
C HIS A 53 -0.22 -0.69 -18.67
N ASN A 54 -1.26 -1.19 -19.33
CA ASN A 54 -1.17 -2.40 -20.16
C ASN A 54 -0.67 -2.08 -21.58
N ALA A 55 0.63 -1.83 -21.74
CA ALA A 55 1.30 -1.66 -23.02
C ALA A 55 2.79 -2.05 -22.94
N PRO A 56 3.51 -2.16 -24.07
CA PRO A 56 4.93 -2.50 -24.06
C PRO A 56 5.84 -1.57 -23.22
N ASN A 57 5.43 -0.32 -23.02
CA ASN A 57 6.09 0.66 -22.13
C ASN A 57 5.36 0.81 -20.78
N GLY A 58 4.71 -0.25 -20.31
CA GLY A 58 3.78 -0.26 -19.18
C GLY A 58 4.39 -0.23 -17.77
N VAL A 59 5.70 -0.04 -17.67
CA VAL A 59 6.48 0.04 -16.43
C VAL A 59 7.28 1.35 -16.50
N PRO A 60 7.40 2.12 -15.41
CA PRO A 60 7.91 3.49 -15.48
C PRO A 60 9.42 3.60 -15.78
N GLY A 61 10.16 2.51 -15.63
CA GLY A 61 11.60 2.44 -15.85
C GLY A 61 12.07 1.01 -16.12
N ASN A 62 13.31 0.72 -15.76
CA ASN A 62 13.80 -0.65 -15.76
C ASN A 62 12.95 -1.50 -14.80
N GLU A 63 12.75 -2.76 -15.16
CA GLU A 63 11.94 -3.67 -14.36
C GLU A 63 12.69 -4.17 -13.11
N ASP A 64 14.04 -4.12 -13.18
CA ASP A 64 15.00 -4.49 -12.14
C ASP A 64 14.66 -5.82 -11.46
N ALA A 65 14.56 -6.84 -12.31
CA ALA A 65 14.43 -8.25 -11.94
C ALA A 65 13.26 -8.55 -11.00
N GLY A 66 12.13 -7.89 -11.21
CA GLY A 66 10.88 -8.05 -10.46
C GLY A 66 10.57 -6.88 -9.55
N THR A 67 11.51 -5.96 -9.32
CA THR A 67 11.38 -4.96 -8.25
C THR A 67 10.21 -4.02 -8.49
N MET A 68 10.09 -3.48 -9.70
CA MET A 68 9.01 -2.55 -10.05
C MET A 68 7.65 -3.25 -10.08
N SER A 69 7.60 -4.46 -10.65
CA SER A 69 6.38 -5.28 -10.66
C SER A 69 5.94 -5.64 -9.24
N ALA A 70 6.88 -6.02 -8.36
CA ALA A 70 6.59 -6.35 -6.96
C ALA A 70 6.08 -5.13 -6.20
N TRP A 71 6.70 -3.96 -6.38
CA TRP A 71 6.21 -2.71 -5.78
C TRP A 71 4.77 -2.43 -6.19
N ALA A 72 4.46 -2.56 -7.48
CA ALA A 72 3.10 -2.36 -7.98
C ALA A 72 2.12 -3.37 -7.36
N VAL A 73 2.43 -4.66 -7.38
CA VAL A 73 1.56 -5.71 -6.84
C VAL A 73 1.28 -5.52 -5.36
N PHE A 74 2.30 -5.29 -4.53
CA PHE A 74 2.13 -4.99 -3.10
C PHE A 74 1.24 -3.75 -2.88
N SER A 75 1.58 -2.65 -3.54
CA SER A 75 0.84 -1.39 -3.44
C SER A 75 -0.63 -1.55 -3.86
N MET A 76 -0.88 -2.28 -4.96
CA MET A 76 -2.23 -2.58 -5.46
C MET A 76 -3.03 -3.49 -4.52
N MET A 77 -2.38 -4.39 -3.79
CA MET A 77 -3.00 -5.20 -2.74
C MET A 77 -3.34 -4.39 -1.47
N GLY A 78 -2.74 -3.20 -1.29
CA GLY A 78 -3.02 -2.31 -0.17
C GLY A 78 -2.00 -2.35 0.97
N PHE A 79 -0.81 -2.92 0.77
CA PHE A 79 0.26 -2.85 1.77
C PHE A 79 1.65 -3.06 1.17
N TYR A 80 2.70 -2.54 1.81
CA TYR A 80 4.07 -2.62 1.28
C TYR A 80 5.13 -2.79 2.38
N PRO A 81 6.17 -3.64 2.20
CA PRO A 81 7.29 -3.77 3.14
C PRO A 81 8.26 -2.58 3.04
N ALA A 82 7.85 -1.42 3.57
CA ALA A 82 8.59 -0.15 3.41
C ALA A 82 10.00 -0.13 4.02
N CYS A 83 10.28 -0.99 4.99
CA CYS A 83 11.60 -1.16 5.59
C CYS A 83 12.02 -2.63 5.47
N PRO A 84 12.70 -3.02 4.38
CA PRO A 84 13.21 -4.38 4.20
C PRO A 84 14.10 -4.80 5.38
N GLY A 85 13.76 -5.92 6.02
CA GLY A 85 14.40 -6.38 7.26
C GLY A 85 13.50 -6.23 8.49
N SER A 86 12.54 -5.30 8.47
CA SER A 86 11.38 -5.40 9.35
C SER A 86 10.38 -6.40 8.79
N ALA A 87 9.76 -7.19 9.66
CA ALA A 87 8.68 -8.10 9.29
C ALA A 87 7.32 -7.40 9.33
N ASP A 88 7.25 -6.13 8.88
CA ASP A 88 6.04 -5.31 8.90
C ASP A 88 5.69 -4.80 7.50
N TYR A 89 4.40 -4.64 7.25
CA TYR A 89 3.85 -4.08 6.03
C TYR A 89 3.08 -2.79 6.33
N VAL A 90 3.49 -1.67 5.73
CA VAL A 90 2.80 -0.38 5.84
C VAL A 90 1.54 -0.43 4.98
N LEU A 91 0.40 -0.07 5.56
CA LEU A 91 -0.90 -0.09 4.89
C LEU A 91 -1.03 1.10 3.92
N THR A 92 -1.65 0.82 2.78
CA THR A 92 -2.08 1.78 1.77
C THR A 92 -3.39 1.29 1.14
N SER A 93 -3.88 1.99 0.12
CA SER A 93 -5.24 1.81 -0.37
C SER A 93 -5.30 0.79 -1.50
N PRO A 94 -5.99 -0.36 -1.31
CA PRO A 94 -6.09 -1.39 -2.33
C PRO A 94 -6.74 -0.86 -3.60
N VAL A 95 -6.25 -1.34 -4.75
CA VAL A 95 -6.77 -1.00 -6.07
C VAL A 95 -7.98 -1.87 -6.43
N PHE A 96 -7.95 -3.14 -6.04
CA PHE A 96 -9.01 -4.10 -6.36
C PHE A 96 -10.02 -4.25 -5.21
N ASP A 97 -11.26 -4.59 -5.56
CA ASP A 97 -12.32 -4.87 -4.57
C ASP A 97 -12.07 -6.17 -3.81
N ARG A 98 -11.40 -7.14 -4.45
CA ARG A 98 -11.03 -8.41 -3.84
C ARG A 98 -9.73 -8.95 -4.40
N VAL A 99 -8.83 -9.37 -3.52
CA VAL A 99 -7.64 -10.16 -3.83
C VAL A 99 -7.63 -11.40 -2.95
N THR A 100 -7.19 -12.54 -3.47
CA THR A 100 -6.95 -13.75 -2.67
C THR A 100 -5.53 -14.22 -2.90
N ILE A 101 -4.74 -14.29 -1.83
CA ILE A 101 -3.38 -14.82 -1.85
C ILE A 101 -3.44 -16.25 -1.34
N HIS A 102 -3.09 -17.20 -2.21
CA HIS A 102 -3.03 -18.61 -1.86
C HIS A 102 -1.70 -18.92 -1.19
N LEU A 103 -1.74 -19.25 0.10
CA LEU A 103 -0.55 -19.58 0.89
C LEU A 103 -0.40 -21.09 1.02
N ASP A 104 0.84 -21.56 0.97
CA ASP A 104 1.15 -22.98 1.21
C ASP A 104 0.82 -23.33 2.67
N LYS A 105 -0.17 -24.21 2.86
CA LYS A 105 -0.66 -24.67 4.17
C LYS A 105 0.41 -25.38 5.00
N LYS A 106 1.50 -25.87 4.38
CA LYS A 106 2.65 -26.43 5.09
C LYS A 106 3.35 -25.38 5.95
N TYR A 107 3.47 -24.16 5.44
CA TYR A 107 4.16 -23.05 6.12
C TYR A 107 3.17 -22.09 6.81
N TYR A 108 1.96 -21.96 6.26
CA TYR A 108 0.92 -21.06 6.74
C TYR A 108 -0.40 -21.82 6.97
N PRO A 109 -0.60 -22.44 8.14
CA PRO A 109 -1.76 -23.33 8.39
C PRO A 109 -3.13 -22.66 8.22
N LYS A 110 -3.20 -21.32 8.34
CA LYS A 110 -4.43 -20.55 8.08
C LYS A 110 -4.89 -20.65 6.62
N GLY A 111 -3.97 -20.92 5.69
CA GLY A 111 -4.22 -20.97 4.26
C GLY A 111 -4.40 -19.58 3.65
N ASP A 112 -5.37 -19.44 2.77
CA ASP A 112 -5.59 -18.22 2.00
C ASP A 112 -5.72 -16.96 2.86
N LEU A 113 -5.14 -15.86 2.37
CA LEU A 113 -5.41 -14.50 2.82
C LEU A 113 -6.34 -13.82 1.81
N VAL A 114 -7.53 -13.43 2.27
CA VAL A 114 -8.49 -12.70 1.45
C VAL A 114 -8.46 -11.22 1.82
N ILE A 115 -8.14 -10.37 0.85
CA ILE A 115 -8.17 -8.92 1.00
C ILE A 115 -9.44 -8.41 0.32
N THR A 116 -10.24 -7.61 1.03
CA THR A 116 -11.43 -6.97 0.44
C THR A 116 -11.39 -5.47 0.63
N SER A 117 -11.95 -4.73 -0.31
CA SER A 117 -12.18 -3.30 -0.17
C SER A 117 -13.61 -2.94 -0.51
N ARG A 118 -14.23 -2.10 0.33
CA ARG A 118 -15.56 -1.53 0.11
C ARG A 118 -15.41 -0.03 -0.08
N ARG A 119 -16.06 0.49 -1.11
CA ARG A 119 -16.04 1.89 -1.48
C ARG A 119 -17.39 2.28 -2.08
N ASP A 120 -17.87 3.47 -1.73
CA ASP A 120 -19.12 4.01 -2.30
C ASP A 120 -18.91 4.67 -3.67
N ASP A 121 -17.65 4.95 -4.01
CA ASP A 121 -17.20 5.58 -5.24
C ASP A 121 -15.96 4.81 -5.76
N PRO A 122 -15.90 4.43 -7.05
CA PRO A 122 -14.70 3.81 -7.63
C PRO A 122 -13.40 4.61 -7.42
N GLU A 123 -13.48 5.94 -7.36
CA GLU A 123 -12.34 6.83 -7.14
C GLU A 123 -12.03 7.04 -5.64
N ALA A 124 -12.83 6.47 -4.73
CA ALA A 124 -12.54 6.54 -3.30
C ALA A 124 -11.27 5.74 -2.98
N ILE A 125 -10.27 6.46 -2.47
CA ILE A 125 -8.98 5.88 -2.10
C ILE A 125 -8.68 5.99 -0.62
N TYR A 126 -9.41 6.74 0.19
CA TYR A 126 -8.96 7.03 1.54
C TYR A 126 -9.49 6.02 2.56
N ILE A 127 -8.57 5.35 3.25
CA ILE A 127 -8.87 4.36 4.29
C ILE A 127 -9.59 5.03 5.46
N GLN A 128 -10.78 4.52 5.78
CA GLN A 128 -11.57 4.92 6.95
C GLN A 128 -11.42 3.92 8.11
N ASP A 129 -11.40 2.64 7.75
CA ASP A 129 -11.32 1.50 8.67
C ASP A 129 -10.56 0.35 8.00
N VAL A 130 -9.81 -0.40 8.81
CA VAL A 130 -9.16 -1.65 8.43
C VAL A 130 -9.52 -2.69 9.47
N ARG A 131 -9.94 -3.88 9.02
CA ARG A 131 -10.13 -5.03 9.90
C ARG A 131 -9.18 -6.16 9.55
N VAL A 132 -8.53 -6.71 10.58
CA VAL A 132 -7.58 -7.82 10.47
C VAL A 132 -8.20 -9.03 11.17
N GLY A 133 -8.57 -10.06 10.41
CA GLY A 133 -9.26 -11.22 10.97
C GLY A 133 -10.59 -10.84 11.64
N GLY A 134 -11.30 -9.85 11.09
CA GLY A 134 -12.56 -9.31 11.63
C GLY A 134 -12.43 -8.32 12.80
N LYS A 135 -11.21 -8.05 13.30
CA LYS A 135 -10.99 -7.10 14.40
C LYS A 135 -10.54 -5.73 13.87
N GLU A 136 -11.07 -4.65 14.43
CA GLU A 136 -10.64 -3.29 14.12
C GLU A 136 -9.13 -3.14 14.31
N TRP A 137 -8.45 -2.57 13.31
CA TRP A 137 -7.02 -2.33 13.31
C TRP A 137 -6.73 -0.84 13.32
N LYS A 138 -6.01 -0.38 14.33
CA LYS A 138 -5.69 1.04 14.54
C LYS A 138 -4.26 1.41 14.14
N GLY A 139 -3.46 0.43 13.71
CA GLY A 139 -2.07 0.64 13.29
C GLY A 139 -1.97 1.03 11.82
N TYR A 140 -0.92 1.78 11.47
CA TYR A 140 -0.57 2.10 10.09
C TYR A 140 0.18 0.97 9.37
N ALA A 141 0.63 -0.03 10.11
CA ALA A 141 1.33 -1.20 9.62
C ALA A 141 0.77 -2.47 10.26
N ILE A 142 1.00 -3.62 9.61
CA ILE A 142 0.65 -4.95 10.10
C ILE A 142 1.89 -5.84 10.07
N SER A 143 2.12 -6.60 11.14
CA SER A 143 3.22 -7.56 11.16
C SER A 143 2.94 -8.74 10.24
N HIS A 144 3.99 -9.36 9.70
CA HIS A 144 3.86 -10.57 8.89
C HIS A 144 3.14 -11.68 9.65
N GLN A 145 3.41 -11.80 10.95
CA GLN A 145 2.78 -12.82 11.79
C GLN A 145 1.27 -12.58 11.93
N ASP A 146 0.82 -11.34 12.11
CA ASP A 146 -0.60 -11.01 12.20
C ASP A 146 -1.28 -11.21 10.84
N LEU A 147 -0.64 -10.77 9.76
CA LEU A 147 -1.17 -10.87 8.40
C LEU A 147 -1.45 -12.33 8.00
N VAL A 148 -0.49 -13.23 8.19
CA VAL A 148 -0.64 -14.65 7.79
C VAL A 148 -1.58 -15.44 8.71
N LYS A 149 -1.89 -14.93 9.90
CA LYS A 149 -2.88 -15.53 10.82
C LYS A 149 -4.29 -14.97 10.64
N ALA A 150 -4.43 -13.79 10.06
CA ALA A 150 -5.69 -13.08 9.93
C ALA A 150 -6.71 -13.83 9.06
N GLY A 151 -6.25 -14.36 7.92
CA GLY A 151 -7.10 -14.95 6.86
C GLY A 151 -7.98 -13.94 6.11
N THR A 152 -8.28 -12.79 6.72
CA THR A 152 -9.01 -11.67 6.09
C THR A 152 -8.35 -10.34 6.43
N LEU A 153 -8.30 -9.45 5.46
CA LEU A 153 -7.88 -8.05 5.59
C LEU A 153 -8.91 -7.19 4.85
N ASP A 154 -9.78 -6.51 5.60
CA ASP A 154 -10.92 -5.79 5.02
C ASP A 154 -10.73 -4.28 5.16
N TYR A 155 -10.85 -3.56 4.05
CA TYR A 155 -10.74 -2.10 3.98
C TYR A 155 -12.10 -1.46 3.75
N SER A 156 -12.38 -0.36 4.45
CA SER A 156 -13.43 0.59 4.10
C SER A 156 -12.79 1.87 3.58
N LEU A 157 -13.16 2.29 2.36
CA LEU A 157 -12.58 3.45 1.68
C LEU A 157 -13.64 4.53 1.43
N SER A 158 -13.23 5.79 1.46
CA SER A 158 -14.05 6.94 1.09
C SER A 158 -13.28 7.93 0.20
N SER A 159 -14.00 8.89 -0.38
CA SER A 159 -13.41 9.96 -1.19
C SER A 159 -12.74 11.05 -0.36
N GLU A 160 -12.94 11.06 0.97
CA GLU A 160 -12.38 12.05 1.89
C GLU A 160 -11.31 11.45 2.83
N PRO A 161 -10.17 12.14 3.02
CA PRO A 161 -9.10 11.64 3.88
C PRO A 161 -9.46 11.72 5.37
N LYS A 162 -9.10 10.68 6.11
CA LYS A 162 -9.09 10.69 7.59
C LYS A 162 -7.76 11.30 8.06
N LYS A 163 -7.83 12.49 8.67
CA LYS A 163 -6.69 13.26 9.19
C LYS A 163 -6.57 13.12 10.70
#